data_AF-A0A843KVE0-F1
#
_entry.id   AF-A0A843KVE0-F1
#
_cell.length_a   1.000
_cell.length_b   1.000
_cell.length_c   1.000
_cell.angle_alpha   90.00
_cell.angle_beta   90.00
_cell.angle_gamma   90.00
#
_symmetry.space_group_name_H-M   'P 1'
#
loop_
_entity.id
_entity.type
_entity.pdbx_description
1 polymer ?
#
loop_
_entity_poly.entity_id
_entity_poly.type
_entity_poly.pdbx_seq_one_letter_code
_entity_poly.pdbx_strand_id
1 'polypeptide(L)'
;MKIAVASGKGGTGKTLVAANLASVLSKDVSTTLVDCDVEEPNLHLFFPSPVTTADVTVPMPVFDPEACNHCGKCAEFCRYGAISVLPNRILFFPELCHSCGGCMLVCPNGAIREEPVRIGIVTTSHPSNRLTLVTGILDEGQSHATPIIRAAKEMGGSSDLIVFDAAPGTTCSVVETVTDCDACILVTESTPFGLHDLSLAYEVMKLLNVPSGVVINRSDGEDAEVLAFCRSHGLSVLLTIPFDRGIAAVQNRGELISRKDRAWEEMFAELYARCRTLVGVHE
;
A
#
# COMPACT_ATOMS: atom_id res chain seq x y z
N MET A 1 -16.50 -2.90 1.70
CA MET A 1 -15.50 -3.12 2.77
C MET A 1 -14.11 -2.94 2.18
N LYS A 2 -13.21 -2.26 2.90
CA LYS A 2 -11.83 -1.97 2.52
C LYS A 2 -10.88 -2.68 3.49
N ILE A 3 -10.08 -3.60 2.99
CA ILE A 3 -9.13 -4.39 3.79
C ILE A 3 -7.72 -4.12 3.27
N ALA A 4 -6.83 -3.65 4.13
CA ALA A 4 -5.41 -3.59 3.82
C ALA A 4 -4.69 -4.87 4.27
N VAL A 5 -3.74 -5.35 3.48
CA VAL A 5 -2.82 -6.42 3.83
C VAL A 5 -1.43 -5.81 3.96
N ALA A 6 -0.89 -5.78 5.18
CA ALA A 6 0.36 -5.08 5.50
C ALA A 6 1.31 -5.94 6.34
N SER A 7 2.57 -5.53 6.45
CA SER A 7 3.61 -6.21 7.23
C SER A 7 4.76 -5.27 7.55
N GLY A 8 5.40 -5.44 8.71
CA GLY A 8 6.51 -4.58 9.12
C GLY A 8 7.81 -4.75 8.31
N LYS A 9 7.90 -5.75 7.43
CA LYS A 9 9.04 -5.96 6.51
C LYS A 9 8.64 -6.63 5.19
N GLY A 10 9.58 -6.69 4.26
CA GLY A 10 9.47 -7.47 3.01
C GLY A 10 9.51 -8.99 3.23
N GLY A 11 8.93 -9.73 2.29
CA GLY A 11 9.07 -11.19 2.22
C GLY A 11 8.18 -12.03 3.14
N THR A 12 7.30 -11.43 3.96
CA THR A 12 6.40 -12.16 4.88
C THR A 12 5.18 -12.78 4.19
N GLY A 13 4.92 -12.48 2.92
CA GLY A 13 3.80 -13.05 2.15
C GLY A 13 2.52 -12.21 2.11
N LYS A 14 2.61 -10.88 2.21
CA LYS A 14 1.46 -9.97 2.00
C LYS A 14 0.71 -10.26 0.70
N THR A 15 1.43 -10.23 -0.42
CA THR A 15 0.89 -10.54 -1.75
C THR A 15 0.27 -11.93 -1.84
N LEU A 16 0.83 -12.93 -1.14
CA LEU A 16 0.21 -14.27 -1.03
C LEU A 16 -1.22 -14.13 -0.48
N VAL A 17 -1.33 -13.44 0.65
CA VAL A 17 -2.59 -13.30 1.37
C VAL A 17 -3.57 -12.45 0.55
N ALA A 18 -3.12 -11.29 0.04
CA ALA A 18 -3.94 -10.37 -0.74
C ALA A 18 -4.48 -11.01 -2.03
N ALA A 19 -3.63 -11.67 -2.82
CA ALA A 19 -4.00 -12.29 -4.08
C ALA A 19 -4.98 -13.47 -3.88
N ASN A 20 -4.71 -14.36 -2.91
CA ASN A 20 -5.60 -15.48 -2.65
C ASN A 20 -6.95 -15.03 -2.07
N LEU A 21 -6.94 -14.06 -1.14
CA LEU A 21 -8.17 -13.48 -0.58
C LEU A 21 -9.05 -12.89 -1.69
N ALA A 22 -8.49 -12.02 -2.54
CA ALA A 22 -9.24 -11.41 -3.63
C ALA A 22 -9.72 -12.45 -4.67
N SER A 23 -8.91 -13.46 -4.98
CA SER A 23 -9.31 -14.52 -5.93
C SER A 23 -10.44 -15.41 -5.40
N VAL A 24 -10.52 -15.64 -4.09
CA VAL A 24 -11.62 -16.41 -3.51
C VAL A 24 -12.89 -15.55 -3.48
N LEU A 25 -12.79 -14.32 -2.99
CA LEU A 25 -13.95 -13.45 -2.75
C LEU A 25 -14.59 -12.94 -4.03
N SER A 26 -13.81 -12.76 -5.10
CA SER A 26 -14.34 -12.40 -6.43
C SER A 26 -15.26 -13.46 -7.05
N LYS A 27 -15.38 -14.67 -6.46
CA LYS A 27 -16.39 -15.65 -6.87
C LYS A 27 -17.79 -15.21 -6.46
N ASP A 28 -17.93 -14.49 -5.35
CA ASP A 28 -19.23 -14.17 -4.76
C ASP A 28 -19.59 -12.68 -4.87
N VAL A 29 -18.62 -11.79 -4.66
CA VAL A 29 -18.83 -10.34 -4.60
C VAL A 29 -17.93 -9.59 -5.57
N SER A 30 -18.34 -8.37 -5.96
CA SER A 30 -17.45 -7.51 -6.75
C SER A 30 -16.22 -7.14 -5.90
N THR A 31 -15.03 -7.44 -6.43
CA THR A 31 -13.76 -7.28 -5.70
C THR A 31 -12.77 -6.46 -6.53
N THR A 32 -12.24 -5.40 -5.93
CA THR A 32 -11.05 -4.70 -6.46
C THR A 32 -9.84 -5.13 -5.64
N LEU A 33 -8.79 -5.59 -6.31
CA LEU A 33 -7.47 -5.79 -5.72
C LEU A 33 -6.57 -4.63 -6.19
N VAL A 34 -5.94 -3.95 -5.25
CA VAL A 34 -5.06 -2.80 -5.54
C VAL A 34 -3.65 -3.13 -5.08
N ASP A 35 -2.70 -3.10 -6.02
CA ASP A 35 -1.27 -3.23 -5.76
C ASP A 35 -0.72 -1.85 -5.36
N CYS A 36 -0.49 -1.67 -4.05
CA CYS A 36 0.04 -0.45 -3.47
C CYS A 36 1.56 -0.54 -3.22
N ASP A 37 2.22 -1.64 -3.60
CA ASP A 37 3.68 -1.72 -3.69
C ASP A 37 4.13 -1.16 -5.04
N VAL A 38 4.06 0.16 -5.18
CA VAL A 38 4.21 0.85 -6.48
C VAL A 38 5.65 0.88 -7.01
N GLU A 39 6.62 0.51 -6.18
CA GLU A 39 8.04 0.39 -6.56
C GLU A 39 8.32 -1.00 -7.14
N GLU A 40 7.76 -2.05 -6.54
CA GLU A 40 7.97 -3.45 -6.96
C GLU A 40 6.64 -4.22 -7.15
N PRO A 41 5.70 -3.70 -7.98
CA PRO A 41 4.38 -4.30 -8.11
C PRO A 41 4.46 -5.66 -8.79
N ASN A 42 3.72 -6.64 -8.27
CA ASN A 42 3.84 -8.03 -8.70
C ASN A 42 2.49 -8.77 -8.82
N LEU A 43 1.36 -8.13 -8.47
CA LEU A 43 0.06 -8.78 -8.52
C LEU A 43 -0.37 -9.17 -9.94
N HIS A 44 0.08 -8.39 -10.94
CA HIS A 44 -0.15 -8.67 -12.36
C HIS A 44 0.40 -10.05 -12.80
N LEU A 45 1.38 -10.61 -12.10
CA LEU A 45 1.93 -11.94 -12.39
C LEU A 45 0.93 -13.07 -12.07
N PHE A 46 0.06 -12.87 -11.07
CA PHE A 46 -0.97 -13.86 -10.67
C PHE A 46 -2.26 -13.72 -11.48
N PHE A 47 -2.46 -12.56 -12.10
CA PHE A 47 -3.69 -12.19 -12.79
C PHE A 47 -3.41 -11.57 -14.17
N PRO A 48 -2.79 -12.32 -15.09
CA PRO A 48 -2.47 -11.80 -16.42
C PRO A 48 -3.76 -11.43 -17.18
N SER A 49 -3.88 -10.16 -17.55
CA SER A 49 -5.03 -9.60 -18.27
C SER A 49 -4.58 -8.37 -19.06
N PRO A 50 -5.26 -8.01 -20.18
CA PRO A 50 -5.05 -6.73 -20.83
C PRO A 50 -5.24 -5.57 -19.85
N VAL A 51 -4.38 -4.56 -19.97
CA VAL A 51 -4.36 -3.38 -19.09
C VAL A 51 -4.77 -2.12 -19.85
N THR A 52 -5.42 -1.22 -19.15
CA THR A 52 -5.55 0.20 -19.51
C THR A 52 -4.63 1.01 -18.61
N THR A 53 -4.06 2.10 -19.12
CA THR A 53 -3.04 2.88 -18.41
C THR A 53 -3.48 4.34 -18.31
N ALA A 54 -3.29 4.94 -17.14
CA ALA A 54 -3.42 6.36 -16.90
C ALA A 54 -2.14 6.91 -16.30
N ASP A 55 -1.69 8.07 -16.78
CA ASP A 55 -0.54 8.77 -16.20
C ASP A 55 -0.94 9.41 -14.86
N VAL A 56 -0.03 9.36 -13.89
CA VAL A 56 -0.16 10.07 -12.62
C VAL A 56 0.81 11.24 -12.61
N THR A 57 0.29 12.42 -12.30
CA THR A 57 1.07 13.64 -12.22
C THR A 57 0.92 14.30 -10.85
N VAL A 58 1.93 15.05 -10.44
CA VAL A 58 1.90 15.90 -9.25
C VAL A 58 2.17 17.35 -9.64
N PRO A 59 1.58 18.33 -8.94
CA PRO A 59 1.89 19.73 -9.18
C PRO A 59 3.31 20.03 -8.71
N MET A 60 4.10 20.68 -9.56
CA MET A 60 5.49 21.02 -9.26
C MET A 60 5.75 22.51 -9.47
N PRO A 61 6.47 23.19 -8.57
CA PRO A 61 6.69 24.62 -8.70
C PRO A 61 7.62 24.96 -9.86
N VAL A 62 7.19 25.92 -10.66
CA VAL A 62 7.98 26.57 -11.70
C VAL A 62 8.10 28.05 -11.37
N PHE A 63 9.33 28.54 -11.39
CA PHE A 63 9.69 29.88 -10.94
C PHE A 63 9.81 30.82 -12.13
N ASP A 64 9.10 31.95 -12.07
CA ASP A 64 9.24 33.04 -13.04
C ASP A 64 10.43 33.93 -12.66
N PRO A 65 11.51 33.96 -13.46
CA PRO A 65 12.70 34.74 -13.15
C PRO A 65 12.46 36.26 -13.22
N GLU A 66 11.48 36.72 -13.99
CA GLU A 66 11.18 38.15 -14.15
C GLU A 66 10.36 38.70 -12.98
N ALA A 67 9.45 37.89 -12.43
CA ALA A 67 8.65 38.25 -11.26
C ALA A 67 9.38 38.01 -9.93
N CYS A 68 10.36 37.11 -9.91
CA CYS A 68 11.07 36.75 -8.68
C CYS A 68 12.13 37.78 -8.28
N ASN A 69 12.00 38.34 -7.08
CA ASN A 69 13.00 39.23 -6.49
C ASN A 69 13.95 38.53 -5.51
N HIS A 70 13.98 37.19 -5.51
CA HIS A 70 14.85 36.39 -4.63
C HIS A 70 14.68 36.65 -3.12
N CYS A 71 13.48 37.02 -2.66
CA CYS A 71 13.23 37.35 -1.24
C CYS A 71 13.34 36.17 -0.25
N GLY A 72 13.42 34.92 -0.72
CA GLY A 72 13.68 33.76 0.15
C GLY A 72 12.48 33.15 0.87
N LYS A 73 11.30 33.79 0.89
CA LYS A 73 10.12 33.30 1.65
C LYS A 73 9.69 31.86 1.32
N CYS A 74 9.79 31.46 0.05
CA CYS A 74 9.50 30.09 -0.38
C CYS A 74 10.49 29.06 0.19
N ALA A 75 11.77 29.41 0.32
CA ALA A 75 12.79 28.57 0.94
C ALA A 75 12.63 28.52 2.46
N GLU A 76 12.31 29.64 3.11
CA GLU A 76 12.03 29.69 4.56
C GLU A 76 10.84 28.81 4.95
N PHE A 77 9.80 28.79 4.10
CA PHE A 77 8.66 27.90 4.28
C PHE A 77 9.02 26.42 4.06
N CYS A 78 9.90 26.13 3.10
CA CYS A 78 10.18 24.76 2.65
C CYS A 78 10.95 23.96 3.71
N ARG A 79 10.21 23.24 4.56
CA ARG A 79 10.78 22.38 5.61
C ARG A 79 11.59 21.19 5.08
N TYR A 80 11.42 20.85 3.80
CA TYR A 80 12.10 19.75 3.13
C TYR A 80 13.41 20.18 2.44
N GLY A 81 13.71 21.48 2.39
CA GLY A 81 14.92 21.98 1.72
C GLY A 81 14.90 21.86 0.20
N ALA A 82 13.74 21.65 -0.41
CA ALA A 82 13.59 21.53 -1.86
C ALA A 82 13.91 22.84 -2.62
N ILE A 83 13.94 23.99 -1.92
CA ILE A 83 14.17 25.30 -2.51
C ILE A 83 15.32 25.98 -1.77
N SER A 84 16.32 26.44 -2.51
CA SER A 84 17.41 27.29 -2.01
C SER A 84 17.51 28.57 -2.83
N VAL A 85 17.56 29.72 -2.16
CA VAL A 85 17.64 31.03 -2.83
C VAL A 85 19.04 31.59 -2.69
N LEU A 86 19.68 31.87 -3.84
CA LEU A 86 20.97 32.54 -3.97
C LEU A 86 20.74 33.98 -4.46
N PRO A 87 21.74 34.88 -4.35
CA PRO A 87 21.55 36.31 -4.67
C PRO A 87 20.91 36.60 -6.03
N ASN A 88 21.20 35.77 -7.05
CA ASN A 88 20.74 35.98 -8.42
C ASN A 88 20.03 34.75 -9.04
N ARG A 89 19.71 33.72 -8.25
CA ARG A 89 19.00 32.53 -8.77
C ARG A 89 18.33 31.72 -7.68
N ILE A 90 17.33 30.94 -8.08
CA ILE A 90 16.74 29.87 -7.27
C ILE A 90 17.34 28.54 -7.70
N LEU A 91 17.68 27.70 -6.73
CA LEU A 91 17.94 26.27 -6.92
C LEU A 91 16.74 25.49 -6.41
N PHE A 92 16.19 24.65 -7.27
CA PHE A 92 15.07 23.78 -6.95
C PHE A 92 15.52 22.33 -7.09
N PHE A 93 15.22 21.51 -6.09
CA PHE A 93 15.54 20.09 -6.01
C PHE A 93 14.22 19.31 -6.06
N PRO A 94 13.80 18.85 -7.26
CA PRO A 94 12.54 18.16 -7.45
C PRO A 94 12.34 16.96 -6.52
N GLU A 95 13.40 16.22 -6.25
CA GLU A 95 13.40 14.96 -5.52
C GLU A 95 13.08 15.13 -4.02
N LEU A 96 13.18 16.37 -3.50
CA LEU A 96 12.84 16.74 -2.13
C LEU A 96 11.48 17.45 -2.04
N CYS A 97 10.82 17.71 -3.17
CA CYS A 97 9.60 18.49 -3.21
C CYS A 97 8.36 17.61 -2.97
N HIS A 98 7.64 17.87 -1.88
CA HIS A 98 6.42 17.14 -1.54
C HIS A 98 5.15 17.63 -2.24
N SER A 99 5.27 18.47 -3.28
CA SER A 99 4.12 18.99 -4.06
C SER A 99 2.99 19.59 -3.19
N CYS A 100 3.36 20.25 -2.08
CA CYS A 100 2.39 20.77 -1.10
C CYS A 100 1.80 22.15 -1.47
N GLY A 101 2.26 22.78 -2.54
CA GLY A 101 1.84 24.11 -3.01
C GLY A 101 2.14 25.29 -2.08
N GLY A 102 2.69 25.06 -0.89
CA GLY A 102 2.91 26.13 0.09
C GLY A 102 3.88 27.21 -0.38
N CYS A 103 4.88 26.87 -1.21
CA CYS A 103 5.80 27.86 -1.78
C CYS A 103 5.10 28.90 -2.66
N MET A 104 4.09 28.50 -3.44
CA MET A 104 3.25 29.40 -4.23
C MET A 104 2.42 30.31 -3.32
N LEU A 105 1.80 29.75 -2.28
CA LEU A 105 0.96 30.50 -1.33
C LEU A 105 1.72 31.60 -0.58
N VAL A 106 2.99 31.36 -0.22
CA VAL A 106 3.81 32.33 0.52
C VAL A 106 4.54 33.33 -0.38
N CYS A 107 4.51 33.15 -1.71
CA CYS A 107 5.22 34.01 -2.64
C CYS A 107 4.53 35.38 -2.74
N PRO A 108 5.14 36.48 -2.27
CA PRO A 108 4.48 37.79 -2.25
C PRO A 108 4.36 38.41 -3.65
N ASN A 109 5.19 37.95 -4.60
CA ASN A 109 5.23 38.48 -5.96
C ASN A 109 4.42 37.65 -6.95
N GLY A 110 3.82 36.53 -6.51
CA GLY A 110 3.18 35.59 -7.44
C GLY A 110 4.15 34.96 -8.46
N ALA A 111 5.44 34.87 -8.13
CA ALA A 111 6.49 34.42 -9.04
C ALA A 111 6.61 32.88 -9.15
N ILE A 112 5.69 32.13 -8.56
CA ILE A 112 5.70 30.66 -8.54
C ILE A 112 4.35 30.19 -9.05
N ARG A 113 4.37 29.33 -10.06
CA ARG A 113 3.20 28.60 -10.57
C ARG A 113 3.43 27.10 -10.43
N GLU A 114 2.39 26.31 -10.58
CA GLU A 114 2.50 24.85 -10.60
C GLU A 114 2.31 24.32 -12.03
N GLU A 115 3.14 23.36 -12.42
CA GLU A 115 2.99 22.60 -13.66
C GLU A 115 2.91 21.11 -13.33
N PRO A 116 2.09 20.32 -14.04
CA PRO A 116 1.98 18.89 -13.78
C PRO A 116 3.26 18.17 -14.22
N VAL A 117 3.85 17.41 -13.31
CA VAL A 117 4.99 16.54 -13.58
C VAL A 117 4.56 15.10 -13.41
N ARG A 118 4.76 14.29 -14.45
CA ARG A 118 4.51 12.86 -14.40
C ARG A 118 5.49 12.19 -13.45
N ILE A 119 4.96 11.30 -12.60
CA ILE A 119 5.74 10.55 -11.61
C ILE A 119 5.51 9.04 -11.71
N GLY A 120 4.63 8.59 -12.60
CA GLY A 120 4.30 7.18 -12.75
C GLY A 120 3.00 6.98 -13.49
N ILE A 121 2.50 5.76 -13.40
CA ILE A 121 1.25 5.33 -14.01
C ILE A 121 0.41 4.52 -13.02
N VAL A 122 -0.89 4.46 -13.29
CA VAL A 122 -1.76 3.44 -12.73
C VAL A 122 -2.32 2.63 -13.88
N THR A 123 -2.27 1.31 -13.75
CA THR A 123 -2.85 0.38 -14.69
C THR A 123 -4.11 -0.25 -14.10
N THR A 124 -5.10 -0.55 -14.94
CA THR A 124 -6.32 -1.25 -14.55
C THR A 124 -6.58 -2.39 -15.51
N SER A 125 -6.91 -3.55 -14.97
CA SER A 125 -7.27 -4.75 -15.72
C SER A 125 -8.45 -5.47 -15.07
N HIS A 126 -9.09 -6.35 -15.83
CA HIS A 126 -10.23 -7.14 -15.38
C HIS A 126 -9.96 -8.64 -15.59
N PRO A 127 -9.20 -9.29 -14.69
CA PRO A 127 -8.91 -10.72 -14.79
C PRO A 127 -10.17 -11.62 -14.79
N SER A 128 -11.30 -11.14 -14.27
CA SER A 128 -12.61 -11.77 -14.38
C SER A 128 -13.74 -10.74 -14.31
N ASN A 129 -14.99 -11.16 -14.54
CA ASN A 129 -16.16 -10.27 -14.46
C ASN A 129 -16.38 -9.62 -13.09
N ARG A 130 -15.79 -10.17 -12.02
CA ARG A 130 -15.96 -9.70 -10.64
C ARG A 130 -14.64 -9.32 -9.97
N LEU A 131 -13.52 -9.42 -10.69
CA LEU A 131 -12.20 -9.04 -10.19
C LEU A 131 -11.64 -7.92 -11.05
N THR A 132 -11.42 -6.76 -10.44
CA THR A 132 -10.63 -5.67 -11.01
C THR A 132 -9.27 -5.65 -10.32
N LEU A 133 -8.19 -5.58 -11.09
CA LEU A 133 -6.84 -5.36 -10.58
C LEU A 133 -6.39 -3.96 -10.97
N VAL A 134 -6.04 -3.16 -9.97
CA VAL A 134 -5.43 -1.84 -10.13
C VAL A 134 -3.99 -1.91 -9.62
N THR A 135 -3.04 -1.43 -10.41
CA THR A 135 -1.62 -1.47 -10.05
C THR A 135 -1.00 -0.11 -10.28
N GLY A 136 -0.48 0.50 -9.21
CA GLY A 136 0.35 1.69 -9.31
C GLY A 136 1.78 1.31 -9.66
N ILE A 137 2.44 2.12 -10.50
CA ILE A 137 3.83 1.93 -10.91
C ILE A 137 4.51 3.30 -10.86
N LEU A 138 5.53 3.41 -10.03
CA LEU A 138 6.33 4.63 -9.88
C LEU A 138 7.40 4.68 -10.99
N ASP A 139 7.58 5.85 -11.61
CA ASP A 139 8.65 6.04 -12.60
C ASP A 139 10.03 6.00 -11.90
N GLU A 140 11.05 5.45 -12.59
CA GLU A 140 12.40 5.33 -12.04
C GLU A 140 12.98 6.70 -11.61
N GLY A 141 13.63 6.73 -10.44
CA GLY A 141 14.24 7.94 -9.87
C GLY A 141 13.27 8.85 -9.12
N GLN A 142 11.98 8.55 -9.09
CA GLN A 142 11.03 9.22 -8.21
C GLN A 142 11.14 8.68 -6.78
N SER A 143 11.00 9.56 -5.80
CA SER A 143 11.09 9.23 -4.36
C SER A 143 9.73 9.15 -3.68
N HIS A 144 8.67 9.62 -4.32
CA HIS A 144 7.36 9.86 -3.70
C HIS A 144 6.33 8.86 -4.21
N ALA A 145 6.22 7.71 -3.52
CA ALA A 145 5.25 6.66 -3.82
C ALA A 145 3.80 7.04 -3.45
N THR A 146 3.61 7.85 -2.40
CA THR A 146 2.29 8.19 -1.83
C THR A 146 1.27 8.69 -2.87
N PRO A 147 1.60 9.60 -3.81
CA PRO A 147 0.62 10.07 -4.79
C PRO A 147 0.21 8.98 -5.80
N ILE A 148 1.10 8.04 -6.16
CA ILE A 148 0.73 6.88 -7.00
C ILE A 148 -0.21 5.95 -6.24
N ILE A 149 0.09 5.66 -4.97
CA ILE A 149 -0.76 4.82 -4.12
C ILE A 149 -2.16 5.45 -4.01
N ARG A 150 -2.24 6.77 -3.78
CA ARG A 150 -3.51 7.49 -3.75
C ARG A 150 -4.28 7.36 -5.06
N ALA A 151 -3.62 7.62 -6.19
CA ALA A 151 -4.23 7.47 -7.51
C ALA A 151 -4.73 6.04 -7.77
N ALA A 152 -3.97 5.02 -7.36
CA ALA A 152 -4.38 3.61 -7.45
C ALA A 152 -5.61 3.31 -6.58
N LYS A 153 -5.67 3.85 -5.35
CA LYS A 153 -6.85 3.71 -4.47
C LYS A 153 -8.08 4.39 -5.06
N GLU A 154 -7.93 5.58 -5.63
CA GLU A 154 -9.02 6.33 -6.28
C GLU A 154 -9.54 5.60 -7.52
N MET A 155 -8.64 5.05 -8.36
CA MET A 155 -9.01 4.22 -9.51
C MET A 155 -9.62 2.87 -9.13
N GLY A 156 -9.38 2.39 -7.90
CA GLY A 156 -10.02 1.19 -7.34
C GLY A 156 -11.55 1.27 -7.28
N GLY A 157 -12.10 2.49 -7.36
CA GLY A 157 -13.54 2.75 -7.49
C GLY A 157 -14.36 2.26 -6.30
N SER A 158 -15.62 1.90 -6.57
CA SER A 158 -16.53 1.32 -5.58
C SER A 158 -16.82 -0.14 -5.92
N SER A 159 -16.32 -1.05 -5.09
CA SER A 159 -16.67 -2.48 -5.13
C SER A 159 -17.15 -2.91 -3.75
N ASP A 160 -17.87 -4.03 -3.69
CA ASP A 160 -18.35 -4.60 -2.43
C ASP A 160 -17.17 -4.90 -1.48
N LEU A 161 -16.06 -5.36 -2.06
CA LEU A 161 -14.78 -5.56 -1.40
C LEU A 161 -13.63 -4.85 -2.15
N ILE A 162 -12.77 -4.16 -1.42
CA ILE A 162 -11.49 -3.66 -1.92
C ILE A 162 -10.38 -4.21 -1.03
N VAL A 163 -9.40 -4.88 -1.63
CA VAL A 163 -8.21 -5.41 -0.95
C VAL A 163 -7.00 -4.60 -1.41
N PHE A 164 -6.25 -4.04 -0.47
CA PHE A 164 -5.01 -3.32 -0.76
C PHE A 164 -3.81 -4.19 -0.35
N ASP A 165 -2.92 -4.50 -1.30
CA ASP A 165 -1.61 -5.12 -1.01
C ASP A 165 -0.59 -4.01 -0.74
N ALA A 166 -0.22 -3.81 0.52
CA ALA A 166 0.65 -2.72 0.91
C ALA A 166 2.12 -3.01 0.56
N ALA A 167 2.89 -1.94 0.35
CA ALA A 167 4.35 -2.00 0.37
C ALA A 167 4.88 -2.58 1.69
N PRO A 168 6.10 -3.15 1.73
CA PRO A 168 6.72 -3.59 2.98
C PRO A 168 7.03 -2.42 3.92
N GLY A 169 6.98 -2.68 5.23
CA GLY A 169 7.45 -1.75 6.25
C GLY A 169 6.35 -1.03 7.00
N THR A 170 6.67 0.17 7.47
CA THR A 170 5.79 1.02 8.30
C THR A 170 5.89 2.49 7.90
N THR A 171 6.28 2.75 6.65
CA THR A 171 6.54 4.10 6.12
C THR A 171 5.28 4.75 5.54
N CYS A 172 5.41 5.96 4.97
CA CYS A 172 4.31 6.72 4.36
C CYS A 172 3.51 5.93 3.31
N SER A 173 4.13 4.99 2.59
CA SER A 173 3.45 4.12 1.63
C SER A 173 2.40 3.23 2.31
N VAL A 174 2.77 2.63 3.45
CA VAL A 174 1.87 1.79 4.25
C VAL A 174 0.79 2.64 4.92
N VAL A 175 1.15 3.81 5.45
CA VAL A 175 0.18 4.75 6.02
C VAL A 175 -0.87 5.17 4.99
N GLU A 176 -0.45 5.61 3.79
CA GLU A 176 -1.38 5.97 2.71
C GLU A 176 -2.25 4.78 2.28
N THR A 177 -1.68 3.58 2.19
CA THR A 177 -2.42 2.36 1.84
C THR A 177 -3.54 2.08 2.84
N VAL A 178 -3.20 2.11 4.13
CA VAL A 178 -4.10 1.72 5.24
C VAL A 178 -5.11 2.81 5.59
N THR A 179 -4.81 4.08 5.31
CA THR A 179 -5.74 5.20 5.56
C THR A 179 -7.09 4.92 4.89
N ASP A 180 -8.19 5.18 5.60
CA ASP A 180 -9.58 4.90 5.17
C ASP A 180 -9.93 3.41 4.94
N CYS A 181 -9.12 2.46 5.44
CA CYS A 181 -9.49 1.05 5.47
C CYS A 181 -10.36 0.72 6.69
N ASP A 182 -11.30 -0.22 6.51
CA ASP A 182 -12.16 -0.71 7.59
C ASP A 182 -11.38 -1.65 8.52
N ALA A 183 -10.46 -2.45 7.97
CA ALA A 183 -9.62 -3.37 8.73
C ALA A 183 -8.24 -3.56 8.07
N CYS A 184 -7.27 -4.03 8.86
CA CYS A 184 -5.96 -4.43 8.37
C CYS A 184 -5.60 -5.87 8.78
N ILE A 185 -5.10 -6.65 7.82
CA ILE A 185 -4.48 -7.95 8.04
C ILE A 185 -2.98 -7.75 8.11
N LEU A 186 -2.39 -7.99 9.29
CA LEU A 186 -0.95 -7.94 9.53
C LEU A 186 -0.33 -9.31 9.28
N VAL A 187 0.50 -9.42 8.24
CA VAL A 187 1.18 -10.67 7.88
C VAL A 187 2.58 -10.70 8.50
N THR A 188 2.85 -11.71 9.33
CA THR A 188 4.16 -11.91 9.97
C THR A 188 4.68 -13.33 9.77
N GLU A 189 5.90 -13.60 10.24
CA GLU A 189 6.54 -14.91 10.33
C GLU A 189 6.90 -15.21 11.78
N SER A 190 6.95 -16.48 12.16
CA SER A 190 7.28 -16.94 13.53
C SER A 190 8.76 -16.87 13.84
N THR A 191 9.33 -15.67 13.73
CA THR A 191 10.73 -15.38 14.08
C THR A 191 10.79 -14.17 15.00
N PRO A 192 11.84 -14.02 15.85
CA PRO A 192 12.00 -12.84 16.70
C PRO A 192 11.99 -11.52 15.91
N PHE A 193 12.58 -11.52 14.70
CA PHE A 193 12.54 -10.38 13.80
C PHE A 193 11.12 -10.11 13.27
N GLY A 194 10.41 -11.16 12.83
CA GLY A 194 9.01 -11.04 12.41
C GLY A 194 8.10 -10.51 13.52
N LEU A 195 8.35 -10.88 14.78
CA LEU A 195 7.65 -10.33 15.93
C LEU A 195 7.96 -8.84 16.14
N HIS A 196 9.23 -8.45 16.04
CA HIS A 196 9.61 -7.03 16.14
C HIS A 196 8.93 -6.20 15.03
N ASP A 197 8.97 -6.68 13.79
CA ASP A 197 8.35 -6.02 12.64
C ASP A 197 6.82 -5.95 12.79
N LEU A 198 6.19 -7.03 13.28
CA LEU A 198 4.77 -7.03 13.63
C LEU A 198 4.45 -5.95 14.68
N SER A 199 5.28 -5.79 15.69
CA SER A 199 5.05 -4.81 16.76
C SER A 199 5.05 -3.38 16.21
N LEU A 200 5.97 -3.05 15.31
CA LEU A 200 6.02 -1.74 14.64
C LEU A 200 4.78 -1.53 13.76
N ALA A 201 4.40 -2.52 12.96
CA ALA A 201 3.23 -2.43 12.10
C ALA A 201 1.93 -2.26 12.91
N TYR A 202 1.81 -2.99 14.02
CA TYR A 202 0.68 -2.86 14.93
C TYR A 202 0.59 -1.46 15.56
N GLU A 203 1.71 -0.88 16.01
CA GLU A 203 1.69 0.48 16.56
C GLU A 203 1.24 1.52 15.52
N VAL A 204 1.60 1.34 14.24
CA VAL A 204 1.03 2.19 13.16
C VAL A 204 -0.48 1.99 13.04
N MET A 205 -0.99 0.75 13.03
CA MET A 205 -2.44 0.51 12.94
C MET A 205 -3.19 1.13 14.11
N LYS A 206 -2.62 1.05 15.31
CA LYS A 206 -3.16 1.65 16.53
C LYS A 206 -3.20 3.16 16.46
N LEU A 207 -2.13 3.81 15.97
CA LEU A 207 -2.09 5.27 15.77
C LEU A 207 -3.14 5.73 14.75
N LEU A 208 -3.39 4.91 13.71
CA LEU A 208 -4.40 5.19 12.68
C LEU A 208 -5.82 4.75 13.10
N ASN A 209 -6.00 4.14 14.27
CA ASN A 209 -7.26 3.57 14.76
C ASN A 209 -7.89 2.55 13.79
N VAL A 210 -7.07 1.75 13.10
CA VAL A 210 -7.54 0.71 12.18
C VAL A 210 -7.58 -0.64 12.90
N PRO A 211 -8.76 -1.29 13.03
CA PRO A 211 -8.89 -2.63 13.57
C PRO A 211 -7.99 -3.62 12.82
N SER A 212 -7.22 -4.42 13.55
CA SER A 212 -6.24 -5.32 12.93
C SER A 212 -6.27 -6.73 13.51
N GLY A 213 -5.94 -7.70 12.65
CA GLY A 213 -5.74 -9.09 13.01
C GLY A 213 -4.51 -9.64 12.31
N VAL A 214 -3.99 -10.76 12.80
CA VAL A 214 -2.67 -11.28 12.40
C VAL A 214 -2.81 -12.55 11.57
N VAL A 215 -2.07 -12.62 10.46
CA VAL A 215 -1.80 -13.86 9.74
C VAL A 215 -0.35 -14.27 10.02
N ILE A 216 -0.18 -15.45 10.59
CA ILE A 216 1.14 -16.04 10.83
C ILE A 216 1.48 -16.89 9.61
N ASN A 217 2.37 -16.39 8.75
CA ASN A 217 2.84 -17.10 7.58
C ASN A 217 4.15 -17.83 7.86
N ARG A 218 4.44 -18.87 7.07
CA ARG A 218 5.66 -19.69 7.19
C ARG A 218 5.85 -20.26 8.60
N SER A 219 4.76 -20.64 9.26
CA SER A 219 4.81 -21.25 10.59
C SER A 219 5.43 -22.64 10.53
N ASP A 220 6.41 -22.90 11.39
CA ASP A 220 6.99 -24.22 11.66
C ASP A 220 6.37 -24.89 12.90
N GLY A 221 5.35 -24.26 13.48
CA GLY A 221 4.70 -24.69 14.72
C GLY A 221 5.24 -24.02 15.99
N GLU A 222 6.34 -23.26 15.92
CA GLU A 222 6.94 -22.57 17.06
C GLU A 222 6.43 -21.12 17.23
N ASP A 223 5.12 -20.92 17.17
CA ASP A 223 4.49 -19.58 17.13
C ASP A 223 4.30 -18.93 18.53
N ALA A 224 4.86 -19.52 19.60
CA ALA A 224 4.48 -19.21 20.98
C ALA A 224 4.65 -17.73 21.35
N GLU A 225 5.73 -17.09 20.89
CA GLU A 225 6.01 -15.68 21.15
C GLU A 225 5.05 -14.75 20.40
N VAL A 226 4.78 -15.02 19.12
CA VAL A 226 3.81 -14.26 18.32
C VAL A 226 2.41 -14.39 18.90
N LEU A 227 2.02 -15.60 19.29
CA LEU A 227 0.74 -15.85 19.96
C LEU A 227 0.64 -15.12 21.31
N ALA A 228 1.73 -15.06 22.08
CA ALA A 228 1.77 -14.32 23.34
C ALA A 228 1.63 -12.82 23.12
N PHE A 229 2.31 -12.26 22.11
CA PHE A 229 2.17 -10.86 21.71
C PHE A 229 0.75 -10.53 21.26
N CYS A 230 0.14 -11.40 20.45
CA CYS A 230 -1.23 -11.19 19.99
C CYS A 230 -2.20 -11.15 21.18
N ARG A 231 -2.08 -12.08 22.14
CA ARG A 231 -2.90 -12.10 23.35
C ARG A 231 -2.71 -10.86 24.23
N SER A 232 -1.47 -10.39 24.42
CA SER A 232 -1.20 -9.23 25.28
C SER A 232 -1.71 -7.91 24.69
N HIS A 233 -1.91 -7.83 23.37
CA HIS A 233 -2.42 -6.65 22.67
C HIS A 233 -3.86 -6.80 22.19
N GLY A 234 -4.53 -7.92 22.49
CA GLY A 234 -5.91 -8.17 22.05
C GLY A 234 -6.06 -8.38 20.54
N LEU A 235 -4.99 -8.79 19.85
CA LEU A 235 -5.01 -9.10 18.41
C LEU A 235 -5.50 -10.52 18.18
N SER A 236 -6.47 -10.66 17.28
CA SER A 236 -6.94 -11.96 16.80
C SER A 236 -5.97 -12.55 15.78
N VAL A 237 -5.57 -13.80 15.97
CA VAL A 237 -4.89 -14.56 14.91
C VAL A 237 -5.95 -15.10 13.95
N LEU A 238 -5.96 -14.56 12.74
CA LEU A 238 -6.98 -14.83 11.74
C LEU A 238 -6.71 -16.13 10.98
N LEU A 239 -5.45 -16.39 10.65
CA LEU A 239 -5.00 -17.55 9.88
C LEU A 239 -3.54 -17.88 10.22
N THR A 240 -3.20 -19.17 10.21
CA THR A 240 -1.81 -19.65 10.24
C THR A 240 -1.54 -20.44 8.97
N ILE A 241 -0.49 -20.09 8.25
CA ILE A 241 -0.03 -20.75 7.02
C ILE A 241 1.29 -21.44 7.33
N PRO A 242 1.41 -22.76 7.12
CA PRO A 242 2.62 -23.51 7.47
C PRO A 242 3.78 -23.21 6.53
N PHE A 243 5.00 -23.46 6.99
CA PHE A 243 6.19 -23.47 6.15
C PHE A 243 6.18 -24.68 5.23
N ASP A 244 5.61 -24.51 4.03
CA ASP A 244 5.53 -25.54 3.01
C ASP A 244 6.17 -25.07 1.70
N ARG A 245 7.14 -25.87 1.21
CA ARG A 245 7.81 -25.62 -0.10
C ARG A 245 6.83 -25.72 -1.28
N GLY A 246 5.76 -26.50 -1.15
CA GLY A 246 4.68 -26.59 -2.14
C GLY A 246 3.95 -25.27 -2.30
N ILE A 247 3.62 -24.58 -1.20
CA ILE A 247 3.01 -23.24 -1.21
C ILE A 247 3.94 -22.26 -1.94
N ALA A 248 5.22 -22.23 -1.56
CA ALA A 248 6.21 -21.37 -2.20
C ALA A 248 6.37 -21.68 -3.70
N ALA A 249 6.34 -22.96 -4.10
CA ALA A 249 6.47 -23.37 -5.49
C ALA A 249 5.26 -22.95 -6.35
N VAL A 250 4.04 -22.98 -5.80
CA VAL A 250 2.83 -22.48 -6.49
C VAL A 250 2.97 -20.98 -6.74
N GLN A 251 3.36 -20.21 -5.72
CA GLN A 251 3.55 -18.77 -5.88
C GLN A 251 4.62 -18.39 -6.89
N ASN A 252 5.77 -19.06 -6.85
CA ASN A 252 6.88 -18.80 -7.78
C ASN A 252 6.55 -19.14 -9.24
N ARG A 253 5.46 -19.87 -9.50
CA ARG A 253 4.92 -20.11 -10.85
C ARG A 253 3.87 -19.09 -11.28
N GLY A 254 3.59 -18.06 -10.48
CA GLY A 254 2.50 -17.10 -10.73
C GLY A 254 1.11 -17.72 -10.51
N GLU A 255 1.02 -18.80 -9.75
CA GLU A 255 -0.24 -19.48 -9.44
C GLU A 255 -0.73 -19.15 -8.02
N LEU A 256 -2.01 -19.43 -7.74
CA LEU A 256 -2.64 -19.22 -6.44
C LEU A 256 -2.96 -20.56 -5.76
N ILE A 257 -2.63 -20.68 -4.47
CA ILE A 257 -2.88 -21.90 -3.70
C ILE A 257 -4.39 -22.17 -3.55
N SER A 258 -5.21 -21.13 -3.44
CA SER A 258 -6.67 -21.24 -3.39
C SER A 258 -7.31 -21.74 -4.70
N ARG A 259 -6.59 -21.68 -5.83
CA ARG A 259 -7.05 -22.25 -7.10
C ARG A 259 -6.67 -23.72 -7.27
N LYS A 260 -5.68 -24.20 -6.52
CA LYS A 260 -5.14 -25.57 -6.62
C LYS A 260 -5.75 -26.51 -5.59
N ASP A 261 -6.12 -25.98 -4.42
CA ASP A 261 -6.64 -26.75 -3.31
C ASP A 261 -7.87 -26.05 -2.71
N ARG A 262 -8.96 -26.81 -2.61
CA ARG A 262 -10.22 -26.36 -2.03
C ARG A 262 -10.09 -26.04 -0.54
N ALA A 263 -9.20 -26.72 0.20
CA ALA A 263 -8.97 -26.41 1.60
C ALA A 263 -8.44 -24.98 1.76
N TRP A 264 -7.52 -24.56 0.88
CA TRP A 264 -7.02 -23.17 0.87
C TRP A 264 -8.11 -22.17 0.50
N GLU A 265 -8.97 -22.50 -0.47
CA GLU A 265 -10.14 -21.67 -0.79
C GLU A 265 -11.03 -21.44 0.44
N GLU A 266 -11.38 -22.50 1.17
CA GLU A 266 -12.21 -22.42 2.37
C GLU A 266 -11.51 -21.61 3.49
N MET A 267 -10.20 -21.80 3.69
CA MET A 267 -9.42 -21.03 4.67
C MET A 267 -9.37 -19.53 4.36
N PHE A 268 -9.28 -19.13 3.08
CA PHE A 268 -9.29 -17.71 2.70
C PHE A 268 -10.69 -17.09 2.79
N ALA A 269 -11.75 -17.88 2.55
CA ALA A 269 -13.11 -17.44 2.84
C ALA A 269 -13.32 -17.24 4.36
N GLU A 270 -12.81 -18.14 5.19
CA GLU A 270 -12.87 -17.99 6.65
C GLU A 270 -12.01 -16.81 7.16
N LEU A 271 -10.84 -16.56 6.56
CA LEU A 271 -10.03 -15.37 6.82
C LEU A 271 -10.85 -14.09 6.64
N TYR A 272 -11.62 -14.00 5.54
CA TYR A 272 -12.51 -12.86 5.31
C TYR A 272 -13.58 -12.73 6.40
N ALA A 273 -14.25 -13.83 6.74
CA ALA A 273 -15.28 -13.84 7.78
C ALA A 273 -14.71 -13.38 9.14
N ARG A 274 -13.53 -13.87 9.53
CA ARG A 274 -12.82 -13.43 10.74
C ARG A 274 -12.35 -11.98 10.67
N CYS A 275 -12.01 -11.47 9.48
CA CYS A 275 -11.67 -10.06 9.31
C CYS A 275 -12.91 -9.15 9.53
N ARG A 276 -14.10 -9.58 9.08
CA ARG A 276 -15.36 -8.84 9.31
C ARG A 276 -15.73 -8.72 10.79
N THR A 277 -15.34 -9.67 11.63
CA THR A 277 -15.62 -9.56 13.08
C THR A 277 -14.77 -8.50 13.76
N LEU A 278 -13.62 -8.10 13.20
CA LEU A 278 -12.78 -7.02 13.72
C LEU A 278 -13.49 -5.65 13.69
N VAL A 279 -14.38 -5.46 12.72
CA VAL A 279 -15.12 -4.21 12.51
C VAL A 279 -16.49 -4.20 13.18
N GLY A 280 -16.80 -5.22 13.98
CA GLY A 280 -18.10 -5.36 14.64
C GLY A 280 -19.26 -5.65 13.69
N VAL A 281 -18.98 -6.04 12.44
CA VAL A 281 -20.00 -6.46 11.46
C VAL A 281 -20.30 -7.94 11.69
N HIS A 282 -21.28 -8.21 12.54
CA HIS A 282 -21.89 -9.54 12.64
C HIS A 282 -22.87 -9.75 11.48
N GLU A 283 -22.84 -10.95 10.88
CA GLU A 283 -23.81 -11.37 9.85
C GLU A 283 -25.25 -11.37 10.36
#